data_AF-A0A2E5X5G6-F1
#
_entry.id   AF-A0A2E5X5G6-F1
#
_cell.length_a   1.000
_cell.length_b   1.000
_cell.length_c   1.000
_cell.angle_alpha   90.00
_cell.angle_beta   90.00
_cell.angle_gamma   90.00
#
_symmetry.space_group_name_H-M   'P 1'
#
loop_
_entity.id
_entity.type
_entity.pdbx_description
1 polymer ?
#
loop_
_entity_poly.entity_id
_entity_poly.type
_entity_poly.pdbx_seq_one_letter_code
_entity_poly.pdbx_strand_id
1 'polypeptide(L)'
;MLTELPLRLSISMPLCIALLAAPAPAQIDGLTAEITALDRTVGGRTLSTVRIYAAISDPLAQLNAVYGNDDFPLLIQTSDGLGFYQNMLGGNISLQINPAIYQVDSDLRFDSWVALGSEDMNGNGMLDVGIDYTPFNSAGDLATDNGTWLELPFTAPCYPEDGRVLVAQLSVTSGETVSGTVNLFGKDASGTTLDIPQQTFALEVGPLGSNYCSPAVPNSTGQSGRILAAGSGEAGQPLRLITDRLPIHQFGAFIASTTQGFVPGPGGSQGNLCVLGNIARFWSLVGSSGPWGEYAITVDTTAMPTSPASTVLAGETWNFQFWYRDVNPSATTNFTDAVSVTFL
;
A
#
# COMPACT_ATOMS: atom_id res chain seq x y z
N MET A 1 79.30 25.32 -33.25
CA MET A 1 78.99 25.09 -31.83
C MET A 1 77.50 25.35 -31.69
N LEU A 2 76.76 24.33 -31.25
CA LEU A 2 75.31 24.24 -31.23
C LEU A 2 74.62 25.43 -30.56
N THR A 3 73.45 25.85 -31.07
CA THR A 3 72.22 25.98 -30.25
C THR A 3 71.00 26.18 -31.13
N GLU A 4 69.93 25.50 -30.74
CA GLU A 4 68.78 25.09 -31.53
C GLU A 4 67.64 26.13 -31.62
N LEU A 5 66.81 25.94 -32.65
CA LEU A 5 65.52 26.60 -32.88
C LEU A 5 64.43 25.90 -32.04
N PRO A 6 63.53 26.58 -31.32
CA PRO A 6 62.32 25.95 -30.84
C PRO A 6 61.16 26.18 -31.82
N LEU A 7 60.78 25.08 -32.48
CA LEU A 7 59.54 24.90 -33.23
C LEU A 7 58.33 25.07 -32.28
N ARG A 8 57.50 26.09 -32.46
CA ARG A 8 56.21 26.20 -31.74
C ARG A 8 55.15 25.38 -32.47
N LEU A 9 54.90 24.18 -31.95
CA LEU A 9 53.79 23.32 -32.36
C LEU A 9 52.49 23.85 -31.73
N SER A 10 51.58 24.41 -32.54
CA SER A 10 50.21 24.75 -32.12
C SER A 10 49.34 23.50 -32.28
N ILE A 11 48.97 22.88 -31.15
CA ILE A 11 47.98 21.80 -31.10
C ILE A 11 46.63 22.47 -30.80
N SER A 12 45.75 22.57 -31.80
CA SER A 12 44.34 22.87 -31.55
C SER A 12 43.63 21.57 -31.19
N MET A 13 43.37 21.34 -29.89
CA MET A 13 42.48 20.26 -29.45
C MET A 13 41.04 20.67 -29.76
N PRO A 14 40.26 19.87 -30.51
CA PRO A 14 38.82 20.08 -30.59
C PRO A 14 38.21 19.68 -29.24
N LEU A 15 37.55 20.62 -28.58
CA LEU A 15 36.74 20.36 -27.40
C LEU A 15 35.49 19.58 -27.85
N CYS A 16 35.60 18.25 -27.83
CA CYS A 16 34.46 17.37 -28.00
C CYS A 16 33.65 17.43 -26.70
N ILE A 17 32.63 18.29 -26.66
CA ILE A 17 31.63 18.28 -25.59
C ILE A 17 30.86 16.98 -25.78
N ALA A 18 31.21 15.96 -25.01
CA ALA A 18 30.34 14.81 -24.84
C ALA A 18 29.05 15.34 -24.22
N LEU A 19 27.97 15.37 -25.01
CA LEU A 19 26.63 15.52 -24.49
C LEU A 19 26.36 14.24 -23.69
N LEU A 20 26.70 14.27 -22.40
CA LEU A 20 26.17 13.31 -21.45
C LEU A 20 24.65 13.52 -21.48
N ALA A 21 23.94 12.68 -22.23
CA ALA A 21 22.53 12.51 -22.00
C ALA A 21 22.41 12.09 -20.54
N ALA A 22 21.92 12.99 -19.69
CA ALA A 22 21.41 12.57 -18.40
C ALA A 22 20.38 11.46 -18.70
N PRO A 23 20.38 10.34 -17.96
CA PRO A 23 19.21 9.47 -18.02
C PRO A 23 18.00 10.37 -17.77
N ALA A 24 17.04 10.37 -18.70
CA ALA A 24 15.76 10.97 -18.39
C ALA A 24 15.32 10.34 -17.06
N PRO A 25 14.94 11.11 -16.03
CA PRO A 25 14.33 10.51 -14.86
C PRO A 25 13.19 9.62 -15.38
N ALA A 26 13.17 8.35 -14.98
CA ALA A 26 12.02 7.51 -15.27
C ALA A 26 10.78 8.22 -14.73
N GLN A 27 9.80 8.49 -15.59
CA GLN A 27 8.64 9.31 -15.22
C GLN A 27 7.49 8.48 -14.71
N ILE A 28 7.40 7.23 -15.14
CA ILE A 28 6.64 6.18 -14.46
C ILE A 28 7.67 5.13 -14.06
N ASP A 29 7.83 4.91 -12.76
CA ASP A 29 8.94 4.18 -12.16
C ASP A 29 8.64 2.69 -11.96
N GLY A 30 7.41 2.26 -12.26
CA GLY A 30 6.94 0.89 -12.12
C GLY A 30 5.66 0.82 -11.31
N LEU A 31 5.43 -0.33 -10.66
CA LEU A 31 4.25 -0.58 -9.85
C LEU A 31 4.60 -0.65 -8.36
N THR A 32 3.66 -0.18 -7.54
CA THR A 32 3.70 -0.33 -6.08
C THR A 32 2.36 -0.86 -5.59
N ALA A 33 2.34 -1.48 -4.42
CA ALA A 33 1.14 -2.04 -3.82
C ALA A 33 0.96 -1.54 -2.39
N GLU A 34 -0.28 -1.30 -1.99
CA GLU A 34 -0.65 -0.95 -0.61
C GLU A 34 -1.83 -1.80 -0.16
N ILE A 35 -1.64 -2.58 0.90
CA ILE A 35 -2.76 -3.28 1.55
C ILE A 35 -3.58 -2.25 2.33
N THR A 36 -4.84 -2.06 1.93
CA THR A 36 -5.75 -1.07 2.52
C THR A 36 -6.62 -1.66 3.64
N ALA A 37 -6.97 -2.94 3.55
CA ALA A 37 -7.74 -3.66 4.57
C ALA A 37 -7.18 -5.07 4.80
N LEU A 38 -7.23 -5.53 6.06
CA LEU A 38 -6.82 -6.88 6.45
C LEU A 38 -7.94 -7.61 7.19
N ASP A 39 -8.03 -8.92 6.95
CA ASP A 39 -8.85 -9.87 7.70
C ASP A 39 -10.30 -9.43 7.94
N ARG A 40 -10.97 -8.96 6.89
CA ARG A 40 -12.38 -8.58 6.91
C ARG A 40 -13.26 -9.76 6.59
N THR A 41 -14.12 -10.13 7.52
CA THR A 41 -15.05 -11.24 7.29
C THR A 41 -16.23 -10.76 6.47
N VAL A 42 -16.29 -11.21 5.22
CA VAL A 42 -17.32 -10.84 4.23
C VAL A 42 -17.89 -12.12 3.63
N GLY A 43 -19.20 -12.33 3.75
CA GLY A 43 -19.86 -13.50 3.17
C GLY A 43 -19.28 -14.87 3.61
N GLY A 44 -18.64 -14.95 4.78
CA GLY A 44 -17.97 -16.16 5.28
C GLY A 44 -16.53 -16.36 4.80
N ARG A 45 -15.98 -15.45 3.99
CA ARG A 45 -14.55 -15.37 3.64
C ARG A 45 -13.86 -14.35 4.53
N THR A 46 -12.62 -14.60 4.93
CA THR A 46 -11.75 -13.60 5.56
C THR A 46 -10.89 -12.97 4.48
N LEU A 47 -11.22 -11.74 4.09
CA LEU A 47 -10.61 -11.03 2.97
C LEU A 47 -9.57 -10.01 3.41
N SER A 48 -8.55 -9.84 2.59
CA SER A 48 -7.64 -8.70 2.64
C SER A 48 -7.66 -7.99 1.29
N THR A 49 -7.55 -6.67 1.30
CA THR A 49 -7.68 -5.80 0.13
C THR A 49 -6.37 -5.08 -0.14
N VAL A 50 -5.91 -5.15 -1.38
CA VAL A 50 -4.72 -4.45 -1.87
C VAL A 50 -5.09 -3.47 -2.97
N ARG A 51 -4.40 -2.34 -3.02
CA ARG A 51 -4.43 -1.41 -4.14
C ARG A 51 -3.10 -1.43 -4.86
N ILE A 52 -3.16 -1.46 -6.18
CA ILE A 52 -2.00 -1.42 -7.08
C ILE A 52 -1.93 -0.02 -7.67
N TYR A 53 -0.73 0.56 -7.67
CA TYR A 53 -0.48 1.90 -8.16
C TYR A 53 0.68 1.90 -9.16
N ALA A 54 0.61 2.77 -10.17
CA ALA A 54 1.78 3.18 -10.91
C ALA A 54 2.54 4.26 -10.12
N ALA A 55 3.82 4.06 -9.83
CA ALA A 55 4.67 5.09 -9.24
C ALA A 55 5.11 6.08 -10.33
N ILE A 56 5.02 7.38 -10.05
CA ILE A 56 5.30 8.45 -11.01
C ILE A 56 6.10 9.55 -10.30
N SER A 57 7.40 9.62 -10.55
CA SER A 57 8.29 10.60 -9.92
C SER A 57 8.05 12.05 -10.36
N ASP A 58 7.53 12.26 -11.58
CA ASP A 58 7.24 13.58 -12.12
C ASP A 58 5.76 13.94 -11.91
N PRO A 59 5.42 14.93 -11.07
CA PRO A 59 4.03 15.28 -10.77
C PRO A 59 3.26 15.84 -11.98
N LEU A 60 3.95 16.19 -13.06
CA LEU A 60 3.33 16.68 -14.30
C LEU A 60 3.20 15.59 -15.37
N ALA A 61 3.76 14.40 -15.14
CA ALA A 61 3.52 13.23 -15.97
C ALA A 61 2.11 12.65 -15.71
N GLN A 62 1.64 11.87 -16.65
CA GLN A 62 0.31 11.27 -16.65
C GLN A 62 0.40 9.78 -16.91
N LEU A 63 -0.39 9.01 -16.18
CA LEU A 63 -0.86 7.70 -16.65
C LEU A 63 -2.18 7.94 -17.39
N ASN A 64 -2.32 7.41 -18.59
CA ASN A 64 -3.52 7.61 -19.41
C ASN A 64 -4.24 6.31 -19.76
N ALA A 65 -3.53 5.19 -19.79
CA ALA A 65 -4.15 3.88 -19.99
C ALA A 65 -3.32 2.76 -19.40
N VAL A 66 -3.99 1.65 -19.13
CA VAL A 66 -3.40 0.34 -18.91
C VAL A 66 -3.96 -0.59 -19.98
N TYR A 67 -3.10 -1.36 -20.63
CA TYR A 67 -3.49 -2.11 -21.81
C TYR A 67 -2.88 -3.51 -21.86
N GLY A 68 -3.49 -4.37 -22.69
CA GLY A 68 -2.93 -5.62 -23.18
C GLY A 68 -3.10 -5.71 -24.70
N ASN A 69 -2.07 -6.20 -25.39
CA ASN A 69 -2.11 -6.48 -26.82
C ASN A 69 -1.44 -7.84 -27.13
N ASP A 70 -1.46 -8.30 -28.39
CA ASP A 70 -0.86 -9.58 -28.80
C ASP A 70 0.64 -9.72 -28.44
N ASP A 71 1.39 -8.62 -28.49
CA ASP A 71 2.83 -8.60 -28.17
C ASP A 71 3.09 -8.54 -26.65
N PHE A 72 2.21 -7.82 -25.94
CA PHE A 72 2.27 -7.55 -24.51
C PHE A 72 0.92 -7.86 -23.86
N PRO A 73 0.59 -9.14 -23.63
CA PRO A 73 -0.66 -9.49 -22.98
C PRO A 73 -0.66 -8.98 -21.53
N LEU A 74 -1.82 -8.54 -21.07
CA LEU A 74 -2.07 -8.14 -19.70
C LEU A 74 -2.62 -9.33 -18.91
N LEU A 75 -2.13 -9.52 -17.68
CA LEU A 75 -2.63 -10.52 -16.74
C LEU A 75 -2.61 -9.96 -15.31
N ILE A 76 -3.72 -10.13 -14.59
CA ILE A 76 -3.82 -9.97 -13.12
C ILE A 76 -4.48 -11.23 -12.58
N GLN A 77 -3.78 -11.92 -11.67
CA GLN A 77 -4.15 -13.24 -11.18
C GLN A 77 -3.99 -13.34 -9.66
N THR A 78 -4.59 -14.38 -9.08
CA THR A 78 -4.49 -14.69 -7.66
C THR A 78 -4.27 -16.17 -7.40
N SER A 79 -3.62 -16.52 -6.28
CA SER A 79 -3.57 -17.90 -5.79
C SER A 79 -4.86 -18.35 -5.10
N ASP A 80 -5.77 -17.42 -4.79
CA ASP A 80 -7.06 -17.73 -4.17
C ASP A 80 -7.93 -18.59 -5.08
N GLY A 81 -8.23 -19.82 -4.66
CA GLY A 81 -9.11 -20.74 -5.41
C GLY A 81 -10.56 -20.29 -5.52
N LEU A 82 -10.98 -19.26 -4.78
CA LEU A 82 -12.28 -18.59 -4.90
C LEU A 82 -12.20 -17.32 -5.77
N GLY A 83 -11.01 -17.00 -6.29
CA GLY A 83 -10.67 -15.81 -7.06
C GLY A 83 -10.93 -14.49 -6.33
N PHE A 84 -10.94 -13.40 -7.10
CA PHE A 84 -11.18 -12.06 -6.56
C PHE A 84 -12.60 -11.94 -5.99
N TYR A 85 -12.72 -11.25 -4.86
CA TYR A 85 -14.03 -10.95 -4.28
C TYR A 85 -14.74 -9.89 -5.13
N GLN A 86 -15.98 -10.19 -5.49
CA GLN A 86 -16.89 -9.30 -6.21
C GLN A 86 -18.16 -9.07 -5.40
N ASN A 87 -18.52 -7.80 -5.20
CA ASN A 87 -19.77 -7.40 -4.58
C ASN A 87 -20.86 -7.27 -5.65
N MET A 88 -22.07 -7.76 -5.35
CA MET A 88 -23.20 -7.73 -6.30
C MET A 88 -23.68 -6.32 -6.66
N LEU A 89 -23.37 -5.32 -5.82
CA LEU A 89 -23.67 -3.90 -6.04
C LEU A 89 -22.46 -3.11 -6.58
N GLY A 90 -21.36 -3.81 -6.88
CA GLY A 90 -20.12 -3.27 -7.39
C GLY A 90 -20.04 -3.20 -8.91
N GLY A 91 -18.82 -3.19 -9.42
CA GLY A 91 -18.56 -3.09 -10.85
C GLY A 91 -17.11 -3.39 -11.23
N ASN A 92 -16.85 -3.50 -12.53
CA ASN A 92 -15.53 -3.89 -13.06
C ASN A 92 -14.50 -2.77 -13.00
N ILE A 93 -14.97 -1.52 -13.10
CA ILE A 93 -14.15 -0.32 -13.15
C ILE A 93 -14.59 0.67 -12.07
N SER A 94 -13.64 1.48 -11.57
CA SER A 94 -13.89 2.50 -10.55
C SER A 94 -15.09 3.42 -10.84
N LEU A 95 -15.34 3.75 -12.12
CA LEU A 95 -16.49 4.56 -12.54
C LEU A 95 -17.85 3.95 -12.17
N GLN A 96 -17.92 2.64 -11.96
CA GLN A 96 -19.16 1.94 -11.58
C GLN A 96 -19.37 1.90 -10.07
N ILE A 97 -18.37 2.30 -9.27
CA ILE A 97 -18.44 2.29 -7.82
C ILE A 97 -19.19 3.52 -7.33
N ASN A 98 -20.31 3.32 -6.65
CA ASN A 98 -21.10 4.38 -6.05
C ASN A 98 -20.87 4.44 -4.54
N PRO A 99 -20.18 5.48 -4.01
CA PRO A 99 -19.84 5.54 -2.59
C PRO A 99 -21.07 5.73 -1.69
N ALA A 100 -22.20 6.21 -2.23
CA ALA A 100 -23.45 6.28 -1.47
C ALA A 100 -23.98 4.90 -1.05
N ILE A 101 -23.59 3.83 -1.77
CA ILE A 101 -24.02 2.46 -1.49
C ILE A 101 -23.28 1.85 -0.30
N TYR A 102 -22.15 2.42 0.15
CA TYR A 102 -21.45 1.95 1.37
C TYR A 102 -22.32 2.00 2.65
N GLN A 103 -23.38 2.82 2.66
CA GLN A 103 -24.36 2.87 3.75
C GLN A 103 -25.43 1.77 3.67
N VAL A 104 -25.60 1.16 2.51
CA VAL A 104 -26.55 0.07 2.25
C VAL A 104 -25.85 -1.28 2.38
N ASP A 105 -24.68 -1.41 1.77
CA ASP A 105 -23.80 -2.55 1.88
C ASP A 105 -22.36 -2.06 2.14
N SER A 106 -21.90 -2.25 3.38
CA SER A 106 -20.56 -1.84 3.79
C SER A 106 -19.46 -2.67 3.14
N ASP A 107 -19.78 -3.86 2.64
CA ASP A 107 -18.82 -4.81 2.08
C ASP A 107 -18.44 -4.46 0.65
N LEU A 108 -19.20 -3.58 -0.01
CA LEU A 108 -18.85 -2.98 -1.30
C LEU A 108 -17.47 -2.29 -1.26
N ARG A 109 -17.01 -1.85 -0.08
CA ARG A 109 -15.66 -1.28 0.09
C ARG A 109 -14.53 -2.26 -0.24
N PHE A 110 -14.83 -3.56 -0.23
CA PHE A 110 -13.87 -4.62 -0.52
C PHE A 110 -14.04 -5.17 -1.93
N ASP A 111 -14.95 -4.63 -2.75
CA ASP A 111 -15.10 -5.03 -4.15
C ASP A 111 -13.79 -4.90 -4.95
N SER A 112 -13.62 -5.76 -5.95
CA SER A 112 -12.42 -5.79 -6.80
C SER A 112 -12.69 -5.17 -8.16
N TRP A 113 -11.93 -4.15 -8.52
CA TRP A 113 -12.14 -3.36 -9.74
C TRP A 113 -10.82 -2.76 -10.24
N VAL A 114 -10.78 -2.44 -11.54
CA VAL A 114 -9.66 -1.69 -12.14
C VAL A 114 -9.94 -0.19 -12.13
N ALA A 115 -8.88 0.60 -12.18
CA ALA A 115 -8.91 2.04 -11.96
C ALA A 115 -7.93 2.77 -12.87
N LEU A 116 -8.17 4.07 -12.99
CA LEU A 116 -7.14 5.03 -13.35
C LEU A 116 -7.31 6.28 -12.49
N GLY A 117 -6.56 6.34 -11.40
CA GLY A 117 -6.52 7.47 -10.45
C GLY A 117 -7.72 7.53 -9.51
N SER A 118 -8.94 7.58 -10.04
CA SER A 118 -10.16 7.69 -9.25
C SER A 118 -10.58 6.36 -8.61
N GLU A 119 -11.18 6.44 -7.42
CA GLU A 119 -11.67 5.28 -6.67
C GLU A 119 -13.15 4.99 -6.87
N ASP A 120 -13.90 5.97 -7.38
CA ASP A 120 -15.34 5.91 -7.51
C ASP A 120 -15.85 6.75 -8.70
N MET A 121 -17.17 6.83 -8.88
CA MET A 121 -17.80 7.54 -10.00
C MET A 121 -17.68 9.08 -10.00
N ASN A 122 -17.23 9.69 -8.91
CA ASN A 122 -17.23 11.15 -8.77
C ASN A 122 -15.99 11.76 -9.42
N GLY A 123 -16.21 12.54 -10.48
CA GLY A 123 -15.10 13.18 -11.22
C GLY A 123 -14.27 12.19 -12.04
N ASN A 124 -14.82 11.00 -12.28
CA ASN A 124 -14.18 9.91 -13.00
C ASN A 124 -14.76 9.84 -14.42
N GLY A 125 -13.89 9.86 -15.43
CA GLY A 125 -14.23 9.81 -16.86
C GLY A 125 -13.79 8.50 -17.51
N MET A 126 -13.43 7.50 -16.71
CA MET A 126 -12.81 6.26 -17.14
C MET A 126 -13.65 5.49 -18.17
N LEU A 127 -12.95 4.87 -19.11
CA LEU A 127 -13.50 4.00 -20.15
C LEU A 127 -12.74 2.69 -20.16
N ASP A 128 -13.40 1.61 -20.55
CA ASP A 128 -12.80 0.32 -20.86
C ASP A 128 -13.25 -0.16 -22.24
N VAL A 129 -12.34 -0.78 -22.99
CA VAL A 129 -12.59 -1.29 -24.34
C VAL A 129 -11.86 -2.61 -24.51
N GLY A 130 -12.56 -3.62 -25.04
CA GLY A 130 -11.94 -4.89 -25.46
C GLY A 130 -11.55 -5.84 -24.32
N ILE A 131 -12.03 -5.60 -23.10
CA ILE A 131 -11.74 -6.45 -21.94
C ILE A 131 -12.93 -7.35 -21.63
N ASP A 132 -12.69 -8.65 -21.51
CA ASP A 132 -13.66 -9.60 -20.98
C ASP A 132 -13.44 -9.78 -19.47
N TYR A 133 -14.34 -9.18 -18.69
CA TYR A 133 -14.32 -9.32 -17.23
C TYR A 133 -15.05 -10.57 -16.72
N THR A 134 -15.60 -11.42 -17.60
CA THR A 134 -16.35 -12.61 -17.17
C THR A 134 -15.52 -13.53 -16.28
N PRO A 135 -14.26 -13.89 -16.62
CA PRO A 135 -13.43 -14.71 -15.74
C PRO A 135 -13.11 -14.00 -14.42
N PHE A 136 -12.73 -12.73 -14.46
CA PHE A 136 -12.48 -11.89 -13.27
C PHE A 136 -13.67 -11.83 -12.30
N ASN A 137 -14.89 -11.93 -12.84
CA ASN A 137 -16.14 -11.96 -12.07
C ASN A 137 -16.60 -13.37 -11.64
N SER A 138 -15.89 -14.42 -12.04
CA SER A 138 -16.28 -15.82 -11.81
C SER A 138 -15.11 -16.68 -11.33
N ALA A 139 -14.36 -16.15 -10.37
CA ALA A 139 -13.22 -16.78 -9.70
C ALA A 139 -11.98 -17.01 -10.59
N GLY A 140 -11.93 -16.42 -11.78
CA GLY A 140 -10.78 -16.45 -12.67
C GLY A 140 -9.95 -15.17 -12.62
N ASP A 141 -8.93 -15.15 -13.46
CA ASP A 141 -8.00 -14.03 -13.62
C ASP A 141 -8.58 -12.93 -14.53
N LEU A 142 -8.01 -11.74 -14.47
CA LEU A 142 -8.23 -10.71 -15.48
C LEU A 142 -7.11 -10.79 -16.51
N ALA A 143 -7.44 -11.19 -17.74
CA ALA A 143 -6.49 -11.31 -18.83
C ALA A 143 -7.02 -10.65 -20.10
N THR A 144 -6.15 -9.99 -20.85
CA THR A 144 -6.49 -9.46 -22.19
C THR A 144 -5.25 -9.29 -23.06
N ASP A 145 -5.40 -9.60 -24.33
CA ASP A 145 -4.43 -9.38 -25.41
C ASP A 145 -4.98 -8.41 -26.47
N ASN A 146 -6.08 -7.72 -26.19
CA ASN A 146 -6.68 -6.74 -27.11
C ASN A 146 -7.62 -5.78 -26.37
N GLY A 147 -7.19 -5.30 -25.22
CA GLY A 147 -8.04 -4.55 -24.31
C GLY A 147 -7.30 -3.46 -23.56
N THR A 148 -8.04 -2.45 -23.15
CA THR A 148 -7.50 -1.31 -22.41
C THR A 148 -8.55 -0.72 -21.48
N TRP A 149 -8.11 -0.22 -20.33
CA TRP A 149 -8.86 0.77 -19.58
C TRP A 149 -8.07 2.07 -19.53
N LEU A 150 -8.78 3.18 -19.63
CA LEU A 150 -8.19 4.50 -19.83
C LEU A 150 -8.98 5.59 -19.12
N GLU A 151 -8.33 6.72 -18.91
CA GLU A 151 -8.94 7.97 -18.52
C GLU A 151 -8.65 9.01 -19.60
N LEU A 152 -9.54 9.99 -19.74
CA LEU A 152 -9.35 11.09 -20.68
C LEU A 152 -8.08 11.87 -20.31
N PRO A 153 -7.15 12.06 -21.27
CA PRO A 153 -5.93 12.79 -21.01
C PRO A 153 -6.18 14.19 -20.46
N PHE A 154 -5.26 14.68 -19.62
CA PHE A 154 -5.29 16.00 -18.99
C PHE A 154 -6.48 16.22 -18.03
N THR A 155 -7.07 15.14 -17.52
CA THR A 155 -8.00 15.18 -16.38
C THR A 155 -7.26 14.87 -15.09
N ALA A 156 -7.83 15.30 -13.95
CA ALA A 156 -7.22 15.13 -12.64
C ALA A 156 -6.79 13.67 -12.33
N PRO A 157 -7.58 12.61 -12.64
CA PRO A 157 -7.21 11.24 -12.28
C PRO A 157 -5.99 10.68 -13.02
N CYS A 158 -5.58 11.30 -14.14
CA CYS A 158 -4.38 10.88 -14.86
C CYS A 158 -3.07 11.30 -14.15
N TYR A 159 -3.13 12.30 -13.27
CA TYR A 159 -1.96 12.85 -12.59
C TYR A 159 -1.72 12.14 -11.26
N PRO A 160 -0.45 12.00 -10.85
CA PRO A 160 -0.15 11.34 -9.59
C PRO A 160 -0.59 12.15 -8.38
N GLU A 161 -1.29 11.49 -7.46
CA GLU A 161 -1.52 11.96 -6.10
C GLU A 161 -0.50 11.26 -5.19
N ASP A 162 0.24 12.02 -4.40
CA ASP A 162 1.37 11.52 -3.58
C ASP A 162 2.40 10.68 -4.38
N GLY A 163 2.66 11.09 -5.64
CA GLY A 163 3.65 10.45 -6.51
C GLY A 163 3.19 9.11 -7.11
N ARG A 164 1.88 8.84 -7.12
CA ARG A 164 1.33 7.58 -7.64
C ARG A 164 -0.07 7.72 -8.23
N VAL A 165 -0.43 6.82 -9.14
CA VAL A 165 -1.78 6.76 -9.76
C VAL A 165 -2.37 5.38 -9.52
N LEU A 166 -3.62 5.32 -9.02
CA LEU A 166 -4.31 4.06 -8.76
C LEU A 166 -4.61 3.29 -10.06
N VAL A 167 -4.31 1.99 -10.06
CA VAL A 167 -4.49 1.08 -11.21
C VAL A 167 -5.56 0.02 -10.93
N ALA A 168 -5.66 -0.47 -9.70
CA ALA A 168 -6.67 -1.45 -9.31
C ALA A 168 -6.86 -1.51 -7.79
N GLN A 169 -8.04 -1.95 -7.36
CA GLN A 169 -8.29 -2.49 -6.03
C GLN A 169 -8.66 -3.97 -6.17
N LEU A 170 -8.01 -4.84 -5.39
CA LEU A 170 -8.15 -6.28 -5.50
C LEU A 170 -8.30 -6.88 -4.11
N SER A 171 -9.34 -7.68 -3.91
CA SER A 171 -9.58 -8.38 -2.64
C SER A 171 -9.57 -9.89 -2.84
N VAL A 172 -8.83 -10.56 -1.96
CA VAL A 172 -8.66 -12.02 -1.97
C VAL A 172 -8.75 -12.54 -0.54
N THR A 173 -8.86 -13.86 -0.38
CA THR A 173 -8.72 -14.51 0.92
C THR A 173 -7.38 -14.13 1.54
N SER A 174 -7.40 -13.74 2.81
CA SER A 174 -6.22 -13.24 3.50
C SER A 174 -5.11 -14.29 3.53
N GLY A 175 -3.90 -13.88 3.14
CA GLY A 175 -2.72 -14.75 2.97
C GLY A 175 -2.55 -15.31 1.56
N GLU A 176 -3.49 -15.04 0.64
CA GLU A 176 -3.33 -15.40 -0.77
C GLU A 176 -2.49 -14.37 -1.52
N THR A 177 -1.81 -14.80 -2.57
CA THR A 177 -0.97 -13.94 -3.41
C THR A 177 -1.79 -13.32 -4.53
N VAL A 178 -1.59 -12.02 -4.75
CA VAL A 178 -2.02 -11.33 -5.98
C VAL A 178 -0.76 -11.01 -6.80
N SER A 179 -0.81 -11.29 -8.09
CA SER A 179 0.29 -10.95 -9.01
C SER A 179 -0.24 -10.51 -10.36
N GLY A 180 0.60 -9.82 -11.14
CA GLY A 180 0.22 -9.41 -12.48
C GLY A 180 1.38 -8.91 -13.32
N THR A 181 1.11 -8.84 -14.62
CA THR A 181 1.90 -8.15 -15.64
C THR A 181 0.95 -7.20 -16.38
N VAL A 182 1.21 -5.90 -16.31
CA VAL A 182 0.41 -4.86 -16.97
C VAL A 182 1.30 -3.96 -17.82
N ASN A 183 0.71 -3.28 -18.79
CA ASN A 183 1.41 -2.34 -19.65
C ASN A 183 0.84 -0.95 -19.43
N LEU A 184 1.71 0.04 -19.24
CA LEU A 184 1.33 1.38 -18.85
C LEU A 184 1.58 2.34 -20.02
N PHE A 185 0.56 3.11 -20.36
CA PHE A 185 0.64 4.14 -21.40
C PHE A 185 0.31 5.50 -20.80
N GLY A 186 1.10 6.50 -21.14
CA GLY A 186 1.01 7.82 -20.52
C GLY A 186 1.68 8.93 -21.30
N LYS A 187 1.89 10.04 -20.62
CA LYS A 187 2.60 11.21 -21.16
C LYS A 187 3.52 11.79 -20.12
N ASP A 188 4.66 12.32 -20.57
CA ASP A 188 5.52 13.12 -19.72
C ASP A 188 5.00 14.56 -19.55
N ALA A 189 5.68 15.34 -18.73
CA ALA A 189 5.39 16.76 -18.50
C ALA A 189 5.41 17.61 -19.78
N SER A 190 6.11 17.17 -20.83
CA SER A 190 6.21 17.85 -22.13
C SER A 190 5.14 17.38 -23.14
N GLY A 191 4.35 16.36 -22.79
CA GLY A 191 3.34 15.73 -23.63
C GLY A 191 3.85 14.61 -24.54
N THR A 192 5.15 14.26 -24.44
CA THR A 192 5.74 13.11 -25.12
C THR A 192 5.16 11.83 -24.55
N THR A 193 4.84 10.88 -25.43
CA THR A 193 4.28 9.59 -25.04
C THR A 193 5.26 8.76 -24.22
N LEU A 194 4.75 8.19 -23.15
CA LEU A 194 5.40 7.15 -22.36
C LEU A 194 4.69 5.82 -22.64
N ASP A 195 5.44 4.82 -23.08
CA ASP A 195 4.94 3.47 -23.31
C ASP A 195 5.85 2.49 -22.58
N ILE A 196 5.32 1.84 -21.55
CA ILE A 196 6.08 1.12 -20.55
C ILE A 196 5.44 -0.26 -20.37
N PRO A 197 5.78 -1.22 -21.24
CA PRO A 197 5.20 -2.55 -21.20
C PRO A 197 5.80 -3.41 -20.08
N GLN A 198 5.13 -4.52 -19.79
CA GLN A 198 5.59 -5.63 -18.95
C GLN A 198 5.98 -5.23 -17.52
N GLN A 199 5.23 -4.31 -16.92
CA GLN A 199 5.38 -3.96 -15.51
C GLN A 199 4.75 -5.05 -14.65
N THR A 200 5.49 -5.55 -13.68
CA THR A 200 5.07 -6.68 -12.85
C THR A 200 4.88 -6.30 -11.40
N PHE A 201 4.01 -7.03 -10.72
CA PHE A 201 3.87 -6.99 -9.27
C PHE A 201 3.51 -8.38 -8.76
N ALA A 202 3.92 -8.70 -7.53
CA ALA A 202 3.51 -9.89 -6.81
C ALA A 202 3.61 -9.61 -5.32
N LEU A 203 2.56 -9.93 -4.57
CA LEU A 203 2.50 -9.71 -3.12
C LEU A 203 1.53 -10.71 -2.48
N GLU A 204 1.93 -11.25 -1.32
CA GLU A 204 1.01 -11.94 -0.42
C GLU A 204 0.09 -10.91 0.27
N VAL A 205 -1.22 -11.02 0.05
CA VAL A 205 -2.22 -10.08 0.56
C VAL A 205 -2.78 -10.62 1.87
N GLY A 206 -2.07 -10.34 2.95
CA GLY A 206 -2.42 -10.80 4.29
C GLY A 206 -1.63 -10.10 5.39
N PRO A 207 -1.92 -10.43 6.66
CA PRO A 207 -1.17 -9.90 7.78
C PRO A 207 0.26 -10.45 7.79
N LEU A 208 1.22 -9.56 8.04
CA LEU A 208 2.61 -9.92 8.31
C LEU A 208 2.81 -10.27 9.79
N GLY A 209 3.66 -11.28 10.01
CA GLY A 209 4.06 -11.68 11.36
C GLY A 209 3.01 -12.53 12.06
N SER A 210 3.11 -12.57 13.40
CA SER A 210 2.24 -13.40 14.24
C SER A 210 1.68 -12.63 15.42
N ASN A 211 0.37 -12.70 15.61
CA ASN A 211 -0.27 -12.15 16.78
C ASN A 211 0.06 -12.97 18.04
N TYR A 212 0.32 -12.28 19.14
CA TYR A 212 0.51 -12.81 20.48
C TYR A 212 -0.16 -11.88 21.50
N CYS A 213 -0.20 -12.27 22.77
CA CYS A 213 -0.95 -11.51 23.79
C CYS A 213 -2.44 -11.35 23.40
N SER A 214 -2.98 -12.40 22.77
CA SER A 214 -4.30 -12.42 22.14
C SER A 214 -5.20 -13.50 22.77
N PRO A 215 -6.52 -13.25 22.92
CA PRO A 215 -7.18 -11.98 22.68
C PRO A 215 -6.79 -10.93 23.73
N ALA A 216 -6.82 -9.66 23.32
CA ALA A 216 -6.64 -8.52 24.23
C ALA A 216 -7.75 -8.47 25.28
N VAL A 217 -7.55 -7.69 26.35
CA VAL A 217 -8.62 -7.42 27.32
C VAL A 217 -9.75 -6.66 26.61
N PRO A 218 -11.02 -7.11 26.71
CA PRO A 218 -12.14 -6.41 26.09
C PRO A 218 -12.23 -4.94 26.51
N ASN A 219 -12.51 -4.06 25.54
CA ASN A 219 -12.71 -2.64 25.75
C ASN A 219 -14.19 -2.30 26.00
N SER A 220 -14.52 -1.01 26.12
CA SER A 220 -15.89 -0.51 26.35
C SER A 220 -16.94 -0.96 25.33
N THR A 221 -16.54 -1.41 24.13
CA THR A 221 -17.46 -1.98 23.13
C THR A 221 -17.77 -3.47 23.36
N GLY A 222 -17.05 -4.10 24.30
CA GLY A 222 -17.06 -5.55 24.53
C GLY A 222 -16.16 -6.34 23.57
N GLN A 223 -15.53 -5.69 22.59
CA GLN A 223 -14.56 -6.31 21.69
C GLN A 223 -13.14 -6.25 22.26
N SER A 224 -12.30 -7.21 21.89
CA SER A 224 -10.85 -7.14 22.11
C SER A 224 -10.22 -6.36 20.97
N GLY A 225 -9.57 -5.23 21.28
CA GLY A 225 -8.81 -4.45 20.30
C GLY A 225 -7.71 -5.30 19.67
N ARG A 226 -7.51 -5.17 18.36
CA ARG A 226 -6.58 -6.00 17.59
C ARG A 226 -5.59 -5.14 16.83
N ILE A 227 -4.35 -5.61 16.71
CA ILE A 227 -3.31 -5.05 15.83
C ILE A 227 -2.95 -6.04 14.74
N LEU A 228 -2.65 -5.55 13.54
CA LEU A 228 -2.14 -6.32 12.41
C LEU A 228 -0.98 -5.52 11.79
N ALA A 229 -0.02 -6.23 11.19
CA ALA A 229 1.03 -5.63 10.38
C ALA A 229 0.82 -6.01 8.91
N ALA A 230 1.24 -5.16 7.97
CA ALA A 230 1.18 -5.39 6.53
C ALA A 230 2.28 -4.62 5.80
N GLY A 231 2.47 -4.88 4.51
CA GLY A 231 3.46 -4.20 3.67
C GLY A 231 4.68 -5.08 3.44
N SER A 232 5.88 -4.59 3.76
CA SER A 232 7.13 -5.33 3.61
C SER A 232 7.64 -5.86 4.95
N GLY A 233 8.08 -7.12 4.96
CA GLY A 233 8.85 -7.74 6.04
C GLY A 233 10.36 -7.56 5.89
N GLU A 234 10.84 -6.72 4.96
CA GLU A 234 12.27 -6.49 4.74
C GLU A 234 12.78 -5.32 5.59
N ALA A 235 13.98 -5.46 6.15
CA ALA A 235 14.60 -4.39 6.93
C ALA A 235 14.84 -3.13 6.09
N GLY A 236 14.48 -1.96 6.63
CA GLY A 236 14.61 -0.67 5.96
C GLY A 236 13.47 -0.31 5.00
N GLN A 237 12.52 -1.23 4.77
CA GLN A 237 11.28 -0.92 4.05
C GLN A 237 10.18 -0.45 5.02
N PRO A 238 9.24 0.39 4.57
CA PRO A 238 8.14 0.84 5.42
C PRO A 238 7.22 -0.32 5.82
N LEU A 239 6.83 -0.36 7.09
CA LEU A 239 5.87 -1.31 7.63
C LEU A 239 4.54 -0.60 7.90
N ARG A 240 3.42 -1.15 7.47
CA ARG A 240 2.09 -0.62 7.82
C ARG A 240 1.57 -1.33 9.07
N LEU A 241 1.17 -0.57 10.08
CA LEU A 241 0.49 -1.09 11.26
C LEU A 241 -0.97 -0.65 11.23
N ILE A 242 -1.88 -1.59 11.48
CA ILE A 242 -3.33 -1.38 11.41
C ILE A 242 -3.92 -1.88 12.73
N THR A 243 -4.86 -1.14 13.28
CA THR A 243 -5.63 -1.54 14.46
C THR A 243 -7.11 -1.45 14.17
N ASP A 244 -7.87 -2.40 14.70
CA ASP A 244 -9.33 -2.42 14.60
C ASP A 244 -9.99 -2.89 15.90
N ARG A 245 -11.33 -2.90 15.89
CA ARG A 245 -12.17 -3.26 17.04
C ARG A 245 -11.95 -2.34 18.25
N LEU A 246 -11.61 -1.08 17.99
CA LEU A 246 -11.44 -0.06 19.01
C LEU A 246 -12.78 0.67 19.26
N PRO A 247 -12.98 1.28 20.44
CA PRO A 247 -14.06 2.24 20.61
C PRO A 247 -13.84 3.41 19.63
N ILE A 248 -14.92 3.88 19.00
CA ILE A 248 -14.85 4.96 18.01
C ILE A 248 -14.35 6.27 18.62
N HIS A 249 -13.67 7.08 17.80
CA HIS A 249 -13.16 8.41 18.14
C HIS A 249 -12.20 8.47 19.34
N GLN A 250 -11.56 7.36 19.71
CA GLN A 250 -10.57 7.33 20.80
C GLN A 250 -9.17 7.57 20.27
N PHE A 251 -8.37 8.32 21.03
CA PHE A 251 -6.97 8.55 20.70
C PHE A 251 -6.08 7.45 21.25
N GLY A 252 -5.04 7.09 20.48
CA GLY A 252 -4.04 6.12 20.88
C GLY A 252 -2.71 6.31 20.13
N ALA A 253 -1.73 5.48 20.46
CA ALA A 253 -0.46 5.42 19.75
C ALA A 253 0.14 4.02 19.77
N PHE A 254 0.95 3.75 18.76
CA PHE A 254 1.74 2.53 18.67
C PHE A 254 2.94 2.59 19.59
N ILE A 255 3.32 1.42 20.07
CA ILE A 255 4.57 1.15 20.78
C ILE A 255 5.24 -0.07 20.16
N ALA A 256 6.56 -0.09 20.18
CA ALA A 256 7.33 -1.22 19.65
C ALA A 256 8.59 -1.53 20.45
N SER A 257 9.06 -2.76 20.38
CA SER A 257 10.34 -3.18 20.96
C SER A 257 10.75 -4.56 20.46
N THR A 258 12.04 -4.89 20.54
CA THR A 258 12.55 -6.24 20.33
C THR A 258 12.29 -7.18 21.52
N THR A 259 11.82 -6.65 22.65
CA THR A 259 11.56 -7.44 23.87
C THR A 259 10.06 -7.65 24.11
N GLN A 260 9.63 -8.91 24.09
CA GLN A 260 8.30 -9.30 24.56
C GLN A 260 8.26 -9.35 26.10
N GLY A 261 7.06 -9.21 26.66
CA GLY A 261 6.82 -9.46 28.07
C GLY A 261 5.33 -9.47 28.38
N PHE A 262 4.99 -9.34 29.67
CA PHE A 262 3.60 -9.27 30.10
C PHE A 262 3.50 -8.49 31.42
N VAL A 263 2.86 -7.33 31.37
CA VAL A 263 2.55 -6.51 32.55
C VAL A 263 1.04 -6.25 32.54
N PRO A 264 0.28 -6.83 33.47
CA PRO A 264 -1.15 -6.59 33.55
C PRO A 264 -1.46 -5.21 34.16
N GLY A 265 -2.41 -4.49 33.57
CA GLY A 265 -2.94 -3.23 34.05
C GLY A 265 -1.92 -2.11 34.33
N PRO A 266 -0.92 -1.89 33.46
CA PRO A 266 0.14 -0.90 33.73
C PRO A 266 -0.45 0.50 33.82
N GLY A 267 -0.04 1.26 34.84
CA GLY A 267 -0.48 2.65 35.02
C GLY A 267 -2.00 2.81 35.19
N GLY A 268 -2.71 1.77 35.65
CA GLY A 268 -4.17 1.79 35.80
C GLY A 268 -4.94 1.51 34.51
N SER A 269 -4.27 1.05 33.45
CA SER A 269 -4.91 0.49 32.26
C SER A 269 -5.75 -0.73 32.61
N GLN A 270 -6.78 -1.00 31.83
CA GLN A 270 -7.49 -2.29 31.85
C GLN A 270 -6.79 -3.36 31.02
N GLY A 271 -5.99 -2.94 30.03
CA GLY A 271 -5.26 -3.83 29.13
C GLY A 271 -3.96 -4.35 29.73
N ASN A 272 -3.30 -5.22 28.96
CA ASN A 272 -2.00 -5.79 29.30
C ASN A 272 -0.93 -5.23 28.35
N LEU A 273 0.19 -4.76 28.89
CA LEU A 273 1.35 -4.37 28.11
C LEU A 273 2.21 -5.59 27.83
N CYS A 274 2.39 -5.89 26.55
CA CYS A 274 3.09 -7.08 26.09
C CYS A 274 4.43 -6.78 25.38
N VAL A 275 4.72 -5.50 25.18
CA VAL A 275 5.96 -4.99 24.59
C VAL A 275 6.77 -4.27 25.68
N LEU A 276 7.95 -4.79 26.03
CA LEU A 276 8.79 -4.28 27.13
C LEU A 276 10.19 -3.85 26.64
N GLY A 277 11.13 -3.56 27.54
CA GLY A 277 12.50 -3.20 27.19
C GLY A 277 12.65 -1.75 26.72
N ASN A 278 13.48 -1.52 25.69
CA ASN A 278 13.67 -0.19 25.10
C ASN A 278 12.51 0.15 24.15
N ILE A 279 11.38 0.57 24.73
CA ILE A 279 10.14 0.80 23.99
C ILE A 279 10.26 2.04 23.09
N ALA A 280 10.17 1.82 21.78
CA ALA A 280 9.90 2.83 20.78
C ALA A 280 8.47 3.35 20.94
N ARG A 281 8.28 4.67 20.96
CA ARG A 281 6.95 5.28 21.13
C ARG A 281 6.65 6.23 19.98
N PHE A 282 5.60 5.94 19.22
CA PHE A 282 5.23 6.71 18.04
C PHE A 282 4.36 7.93 18.41
N TRP A 283 4.83 8.76 19.35
CA TRP A 283 4.03 9.90 19.88
C TRP A 283 3.79 11.02 18.87
N SER A 284 4.63 11.15 17.84
CA SER A 284 4.39 12.05 16.72
C SER A 284 3.24 11.57 15.81
N LEU A 285 2.85 10.31 15.92
CA LEU A 285 1.80 9.66 15.14
C LEU A 285 0.63 9.21 16.04
N VAL A 286 0.30 10.01 17.06
CA VAL A 286 -0.93 9.84 17.84
C VAL A 286 -2.11 10.17 16.93
N GLY A 287 -3.12 9.31 16.90
CA GLY A 287 -4.31 9.52 16.08
C GLY A 287 -5.59 8.96 16.70
N SER A 288 -6.71 9.32 16.07
CA SER A 288 -8.05 8.88 16.47
C SER A 288 -8.44 7.60 15.73
N SER A 289 -9.12 6.68 16.42
CA SER A 289 -9.75 5.49 15.83
C SER A 289 -10.92 5.79 14.88
N GLY A 290 -11.25 7.07 14.68
CA GLY A 290 -12.24 7.49 13.69
C GLY A 290 -13.65 6.89 13.93
N PRO A 291 -14.54 7.01 12.94
CA PRO A 291 -15.91 6.51 13.03
C PRO A 291 -16.02 4.99 12.91
N TRP A 292 -14.97 4.30 12.45
CA TRP A 292 -14.96 2.85 12.24
C TRP A 292 -14.27 2.06 13.35
N GLY A 293 -13.66 2.75 14.34
CA GLY A 293 -12.93 2.07 15.42
C GLY A 293 -11.59 1.51 14.95
N GLU A 294 -10.93 2.21 14.03
CA GLU A 294 -9.71 1.78 13.34
C GLU A 294 -8.69 2.90 13.23
N TYR A 295 -7.42 2.54 13.31
CA TYR A 295 -6.33 3.47 13.08
C TYR A 295 -5.14 2.75 12.47
N ALA A 296 -4.47 3.40 11.52
CA ALA A 296 -3.30 2.85 10.84
C ALA A 296 -2.22 3.91 10.67
N ILE A 297 -0.96 3.45 10.69
CA ILE A 297 0.22 4.28 10.40
C ILE A 297 1.18 3.51 9.50
N THR A 298 2.02 4.26 8.80
CA THR A 298 3.22 3.72 8.15
C THR A 298 4.42 4.01 9.05
N VAL A 299 5.15 2.96 9.42
CA VAL A 299 6.35 2.99 10.25
C VAL A 299 7.58 3.07 9.35
N ASP A 300 8.40 4.10 9.58
CA ASP A 300 9.75 4.17 9.04
C ASP A 300 10.67 3.26 9.87
N THR A 301 10.99 2.10 9.32
CA THR A 301 11.85 1.10 9.97
C THR A 301 13.32 1.53 10.03
N THR A 302 13.71 2.59 9.31
CA THR A 302 15.06 3.16 9.38
C THR A 302 15.24 4.10 10.57
N ALA A 303 14.15 4.61 11.15
CA ALA A 303 14.16 5.63 12.20
C ALA A 303 13.17 5.31 13.33
N MET A 304 13.28 4.11 13.92
CA MET A 304 12.45 3.70 15.05
C MET A 304 12.67 4.64 16.25
N PRO A 305 11.59 5.18 16.85
CA PRO A 305 11.66 6.21 17.89
C PRO A 305 11.97 5.64 19.29
N THR A 306 13.03 4.83 19.38
CA THR A 306 13.69 4.42 20.63
C THR A 306 14.58 5.54 21.16
N SER A 307 15.16 5.39 22.35
CA SER A 307 16.12 6.34 22.91
C SER A 307 17.45 5.65 23.26
N PRO A 308 18.51 5.78 22.45
CA PRO A 308 18.58 6.53 21.18
C PRO A 308 17.77 5.86 20.07
N ALA A 309 17.43 6.61 19.01
CA ALA A 309 16.73 6.09 17.84
C ALA A 309 17.52 4.95 17.17
N SER A 310 16.81 3.98 16.61
CA SER A 310 17.40 2.77 16.05
C SER A 310 16.83 2.45 14.67
N THR A 311 17.61 1.74 13.86
CA THR A 311 17.16 1.16 12.60
C THR A 311 16.85 -0.31 12.82
N VAL A 312 15.76 -0.81 12.25
CA VAL A 312 15.46 -2.25 12.19
C VAL A 312 16.48 -2.92 11.27
N LEU A 313 17.08 -4.02 11.74
CA LEU A 313 18.05 -4.79 10.96
C LEU A 313 17.48 -6.14 10.51
N ALA A 314 17.99 -6.65 9.40
CA ALA A 314 17.68 -7.99 8.91
C ALA A 314 18.00 -9.04 9.99
N GLY A 315 17.09 -9.99 10.20
CA GLY A 315 17.14 -11.01 11.23
C GLY A 315 16.63 -10.57 12.60
N GLU A 316 16.29 -9.30 12.81
CA GLU A 316 15.65 -8.84 14.05
C GLU A 316 14.17 -9.15 14.08
N THR A 317 13.65 -9.45 15.28
CA THR A 317 12.22 -9.53 15.53
C THR A 317 11.78 -8.31 16.32
N TRP A 318 10.83 -7.55 15.77
CA TRP A 318 10.19 -6.43 16.44
C TRP A 318 8.74 -6.76 16.77
N ASN A 319 8.33 -6.29 17.94
CA ASN A 319 7.00 -6.51 18.48
C ASN A 319 6.28 -5.18 18.58
N PHE A 320 5.02 -5.14 18.16
CA PHE A 320 4.21 -3.95 18.09
C PHE A 320 2.93 -4.15 18.88
N GLN A 321 2.48 -3.10 19.56
CA GLN A 321 1.21 -3.08 20.28
C GLN A 321 0.65 -1.66 20.21
N PHE A 322 -0.67 -1.51 20.31
CA PHE A 322 -1.32 -0.21 20.33
C PHE A 322 -1.92 0.05 21.70
N TRP A 323 -1.60 1.22 22.25
CA TRP A 323 -2.24 1.76 23.46
C TRP A 323 -3.31 2.76 23.05
N TYR A 324 -4.47 2.73 23.69
CA TYR A 324 -5.56 3.66 23.38
C TYR A 324 -6.36 4.04 24.61
N ARG A 325 -7.05 5.19 24.52
CA ARG A 325 -8.02 5.64 25.52
C ARG A 325 -9.29 4.79 25.47
N ASP A 326 -9.87 4.53 26.63
CA ASP A 326 -11.10 3.75 26.76
C ASP A 326 -11.96 4.29 27.92
N VAL A 327 -13.22 3.87 28.00
CA VAL A 327 -14.16 4.28 29.06
C VAL A 327 -15.00 3.08 29.53
N ASN A 328 -14.61 2.45 30.63
CA ASN A 328 -15.27 1.21 31.07
C ASN A 328 -15.16 0.98 32.60
N PRO A 329 -16.12 1.41 33.45
CA PRO A 329 -17.17 2.39 33.17
C PRO A 329 -16.66 3.84 33.29
N SER A 330 -15.49 4.06 33.90
CA SER A 330 -14.81 5.35 34.02
C SER A 330 -13.68 5.48 32.99
N ALA A 331 -13.21 6.70 32.76
CA ALA A 331 -12.07 6.96 31.88
C ALA A 331 -10.86 6.09 32.28
N THR A 332 -10.30 5.39 31.30
CA THR A 332 -9.17 4.47 31.45
C THR A 332 -8.42 4.40 30.13
N THR A 333 -7.55 3.41 30.00
CA THR A 333 -6.83 3.06 28.78
C THR A 333 -6.84 1.56 28.62
N ASN A 334 -6.61 1.11 27.40
CA ASN A 334 -6.51 -0.30 27.09
C ASN A 334 -5.42 -0.53 26.04
N PHE A 335 -5.09 -1.79 25.79
CA PHE A 335 -4.12 -2.21 24.79
C PHE A 335 -4.80 -3.17 23.82
N THR A 336 -4.32 -3.18 22.57
CA THR A 336 -4.62 -4.27 21.65
C THR A 336 -3.89 -5.53 22.07
N ASP A 337 -4.09 -6.63 21.36
CA ASP A 337 -3.10 -7.69 21.32
C ASP A 337 -1.80 -7.15 20.69
N ALA A 338 -0.80 -8.00 20.52
CA ALA A 338 0.48 -7.58 19.98
C ALA A 338 0.82 -8.40 18.73
N VAL A 339 1.59 -7.83 17.80
CA VAL A 339 2.08 -8.53 16.60
C VAL A 339 3.60 -8.57 16.62
N SER A 340 4.16 -9.73 16.29
CA SER A 340 5.59 -10.00 16.21
C SER A 340 5.98 -10.20 14.75
N VAL A 341 6.87 -9.35 14.24
CA VAL A 341 7.38 -9.39 12.86
C VAL A 341 8.87 -9.65 12.88
N THR A 342 9.30 -10.69 12.18
CA THR A 342 10.73 -10.97 11.94
C THR A 342 11.11 -10.40 10.59
N PHE A 343 12.10 -9.51 10.59
CA PHE A 343 12.53 -8.82 9.38
C PHE A 343 13.59 -9.62 8.64
N LEU A 344 13.49 -9.68 7.32
CA LEU A 344 14.44 -10.35 6.43
C LEU A 344 15.51 -9.41 5.89
#